data_AF-A0A367IKU0-F1
#
_entry.id   AF-A0A367IKU0-F1
#
_cell.length_a   1.000
_cell.length_b   1.000
_cell.length_c   1.000
_cell.angle_alpha   90.00
_cell.angle_beta   90.00
_cell.angle_gamma   90.00
#
_symmetry.space_group_name_H-M   'P 1'
#
loop_
_entity.id
_entity.type
_entity.pdbx_description
1 polymer ?
#
loop_
_entity_poly.entity_id
_entity_poly.type
_entity_poly.pdbx_seq_one_letter_code
_entity_poly.pdbx_strand_id
1 'polypeptide(L)'
;ILMHHIRNTLPEIKAKIQSALTKYQQELLQLGDPLNDGSSSGQANLVLNIITEFCTEFRTIIDGNSNDLTSFELSGGARISFVFHELYSNGVKSVDPLDQIKDIDIRTILYNSSGSSPALFVATTAFEVIIKKQIKRLEEPSIKCINMVYDELVRILSQLLNKQFFKRFPALKERFYQVV
;
A
#
# COMPACT_ATOMS: atom_id res chain seq x y z
N ILE A 1 -39.93 -54.19 -14.45
CA ILE A 1 -40.31 -52.86 -13.89
C ILE A 1 -39.15 -52.25 -13.09
N LEU A 2 -38.65 -52.91 -12.03
CA LEU A 2 -37.56 -52.39 -11.19
C LEU A 2 -36.24 -52.13 -11.95
N MET A 3 -35.76 -53.10 -12.74
CA MET A 3 -34.52 -52.96 -13.52
C MET A 3 -34.57 -51.83 -14.56
N HIS A 4 -35.76 -51.53 -15.09
CA HIS A 4 -35.94 -50.43 -16.04
C HIS A 4 -35.91 -49.07 -15.33
N HIS A 5 -36.54 -48.98 -14.16
CA HIS A 5 -36.47 -47.79 -13.30
C HIS A 5 -35.04 -47.49 -12.82
N ILE A 6 -34.27 -48.53 -12.43
CA ILE A 6 -32.85 -48.40 -12.07
C ILE A 6 -32.01 -47.89 -13.25
N ARG A 7 -32.23 -48.44 -14.45
CA ARG A 7 -31.47 -48.02 -15.65
C ARG A 7 -31.77 -46.56 -16.05
N ASN A 8 -33.00 -46.08 -15.81
CA ASN A 8 -33.39 -44.72 -16.14
C ASN A 8 -32.92 -43.68 -15.10
N THR A 9 -32.78 -44.06 -13.83
CA THR A 9 -32.36 -43.16 -12.74
C THR A 9 -30.83 -43.11 -12.53
N LEU A 10 -30.10 -44.17 -12.91
CA LEU A 10 -28.64 -44.25 -12.82
C LEU A 10 -27.87 -43.08 -13.47
N PRO A 11 -28.21 -42.63 -14.69
CA PRO A 11 -27.51 -41.52 -15.35
C PRO A 11 -27.63 -40.21 -14.56
N GLU A 12 -28.82 -39.93 -14.02
CA GLU A 12 -29.09 -38.74 -13.22
C GLU A 12 -28.30 -38.78 -11.90
N ILE A 13 -28.28 -39.93 -11.23
CA ILE A 13 -27.49 -40.13 -10.01
C ILE A 13 -26.00 -39.95 -10.30
N LYS A 14 -25.49 -40.52 -11.40
CA LYS A 14 -24.09 -40.34 -11.82
C LYS A 14 -23.75 -38.86 -12.05
N ALA A 15 -24.62 -38.13 -12.75
CA ALA A 15 -24.43 -36.70 -13.00
C ALA A 15 -24.42 -35.88 -11.70
N LYS A 16 -25.33 -36.18 -10.76
CA LYS A 16 -25.38 -35.56 -9.43
C LYS A 16 -24.10 -35.83 -8.62
N ILE A 17 -23.62 -37.07 -8.59
CA ILE A 17 -22.37 -37.42 -7.91
C ILE A 17 -21.19 -36.69 -8.54
N GLN A 18 -21.10 -36.64 -9.87
CA GLN A 18 -20.01 -35.94 -10.55
C GLN A 18 -20.02 -34.44 -10.25
N SER A 19 -21.18 -33.80 -10.28
CA SER A 19 -21.34 -32.39 -9.93
C SER A 19 -20.96 -32.11 -8.46
N ALA A 20 -21.43 -32.95 -7.53
CA ALA A 20 -21.07 -32.83 -6.12
C ALA A 20 -19.56 -33.04 -5.91
N LEU A 21 -18.95 -34.01 -6.58
CA LEU A 21 -17.52 -34.29 -6.50
C LEU A 21 -16.70 -33.09 -6.99
N THR A 22 -17.05 -32.49 -8.12
CA THR A 22 -16.37 -31.28 -8.62
C THR A 22 -16.51 -30.11 -7.64
N LYS A 23 -17.71 -29.91 -7.07
CA LYS A 23 -17.93 -28.88 -6.05
C LYS A 23 -17.05 -29.10 -4.82
N TYR A 24 -17.04 -30.31 -4.26
CA TYR A 24 -16.26 -30.61 -3.06
C TYR A 24 -14.75 -30.62 -3.33
N GLN A 25 -14.29 -30.96 -4.54
CA GLN A 25 -12.90 -30.79 -4.93
C GLN A 25 -12.47 -29.32 -4.95
N GLN A 26 -13.32 -28.42 -5.45
CA GLN A 26 -13.04 -26.98 -5.41
C GLN A 26 -13.00 -26.43 -3.98
N GLU A 27 -13.93 -26.86 -3.11
CA GLU A 27 -13.91 -26.49 -1.69
C GLU A 27 -12.64 -27.01 -0.98
N LEU A 28 -12.22 -28.24 -1.28
CA LEU A 28 -11.02 -28.84 -0.71
C LEU A 28 -9.74 -28.10 -1.13
N LEU A 29 -9.65 -27.68 -2.40
CA LEU A 29 -8.54 -26.85 -2.89
C LEU A 29 -8.45 -25.51 -2.15
N GLN A 30 -9.58 -24.91 -1.76
CA GLN A 30 -9.59 -23.65 -1.00
C GLN A 30 -9.13 -23.83 0.45
N LEU A 31 -9.33 -25.01 1.04
CA LEU A 31 -8.83 -25.34 2.38
C LEU A 31 -7.32 -25.61 2.38
N GLY A 32 -6.77 -25.97 1.22
CA GLY A 32 -5.35 -26.26 0.99
C GLY A 32 -4.91 -27.62 1.54
N ASP A 33 -3.65 -27.97 1.28
CA ASP A 33 -3.15 -29.32 1.59
C ASP A 33 -3.08 -29.59 3.09
N PRO A 34 -3.36 -30.81 3.56
CA PRO A 34 -3.13 -31.19 4.95
C PRO A 34 -1.66 -30.93 5.32
N LEU A 35 -1.44 -30.36 6.51
CA LEU A 35 -0.10 -30.18 7.07
C LEU A 35 0.48 -31.59 7.26
N ASN A 36 1.31 -32.03 6.32
CA ASN A 36 1.84 -33.38 6.33
C ASN A 36 2.70 -33.60 7.58
N ASP A 37 2.42 -34.70 8.26
CA ASP A 37 3.04 -35.29 9.46
C ASP A 37 4.15 -34.47 10.15
N GLY A 38 3.79 -33.68 11.17
CA GLY A 38 4.55 -33.31 12.39
C GLY A 38 6.01 -32.88 12.32
N SER A 39 6.62 -32.85 11.14
CA SER A 39 8.04 -32.67 10.93
C SER A 39 8.34 -31.18 10.89
N SER A 40 9.17 -30.74 11.83
CA SER A 40 9.59 -29.35 11.98
C SER A 40 10.16 -28.76 10.68
N SER A 41 10.78 -29.59 9.83
CA SER A 41 11.28 -29.23 8.51
C SER A 41 10.18 -28.88 7.50
N GLY A 42 9.06 -29.60 7.48
CA GLY A 42 7.95 -29.34 6.56
C GLY A 42 7.22 -28.03 6.87
N GLN A 43 7.04 -27.72 8.16
CA GLN A 43 6.44 -26.46 8.61
C GLN A 43 7.32 -25.25 8.32
N ALA A 44 8.63 -25.36 8.53
CA ALA A 44 9.58 -24.29 8.23
C ALA A 44 9.59 -23.94 6.73
N ASN A 45 9.60 -24.96 5.86
CA ASN A 45 9.53 -24.76 4.41
C ASN A 45 8.23 -24.09 3.97
N LEU A 46 7.09 -24.46 4.57
CA LEU A 46 5.80 -23.84 4.28
C LEU A 46 5.79 -22.35 4.65
N VAL A 47 6.31 -21.99 5.83
CA VAL A 47 6.41 -20.59 6.26
C VAL A 47 7.33 -19.80 5.34
N LEU A 48 8.48 -20.36 4.94
CA LEU A 48 9.40 -19.70 4.00
C LEU A 48 8.76 -19.48 2.63
N ASN A 49 8.01 -20.45 2.12
CA ASN A 49 7.29 -20.31 0.86
C ASN A 49 6.27 -19.17 0.94
N ILE A 50 5.50 -19.10 2.04
CA ILE A 50 4.53 -18.02 2.26
C ILE A 50 5.20 -16.64 2.31
N ILE A 51 6.30 -16.52 3.05
CA ILE A 51 7.07 -15.26 3.12
C ILE A 51 7.56 -14.86 1.72
N THR A 52 8.10 -15.82 0.97
CA THR A 52 8.66 -15.60 -0.36
C THR A 52 7.58 -15.16 -1.36
N GLU A 53 6.44 -15.85 -1.36
CA GLU A 53 5.29 -15.51 -2.18
C GLU A 53 4.76 -14.12 -1.83
N PHE A 54 4.53 -13.84 -0.54
CA PHE A 54 4.10 -12.52 -0.09
C PHE A 54 5.05 -11.40 -0.54
N CYS A 55 6.37 -11.58 -0.36
CA CYS A 55 7.36 -10.58 -0.78
C CYS A 55 7.35 -10.37 -2.29
N THR A 56 7.20 -11.45 -3.06
CA THR A 56 7.16 -11.41 -4.53
C THR A 56 5.92 -10.68 -5.01
N GLU A 57 4.76 -10.98 -4.44
CA GLU A 57 3.50 -10.32 -4.78
C GLU A 57 3.48 -8.85 -4.38
N PHE A 58 3.96 -8.51 -3.18
CA PHE A 58 4.08 -7.13 -2.72
C PHE A 58 4.92 -6.29 -3.68
N ARG A 59 6.09 -6.81 -4.10
CA ARG A 59 6.92 -6.17 -5.13
C ARG A 59 6.20 -6.07 -6.46
N THR A 60 5.53 -7.14 -6.90
CA THR A 60 4.79 -7.16 -8.17
C THR A 60 3.70 -6.09 -8.24
N ILE A 61 2.98 -5.85 -7.13
CA ILE A 61 1.96 -4.79 -7.03
C ILE A 61 2.59 -3.40 -7.08
N ILE A 62 3.72 -3.21 -6.41
CA ILE A 62 4.46 -1.94 -6.44
C ILE A 62 5.06 -1.66 -7.82
N ASP A 63 5.57 -2.69 -8.50
CA ASP A 63 6.13 -2.56 -9.85
C ASP A 63 5.04 -2.41 -10.92
N GLY A 64 3.78 -2.67 -10.59
CA GLY A 64 2.64 -2.57 -11.51
C GLY A 64 2.51 -3.76 -12.46
N ASN A 65 3.19 -4.87 -12.18
CA ASN A 65 3.15 -6.10 -12.99
C ASN A 65 2.11 -7.12 -12.47
N SER A 66 1.14 -6.68 -11.67
CA SER A 66 0.10 -7.54 -11.11
C SER A 66 -0.88 -8.02 -12.20
N ASN A 67 -1.20 -9.31 -12.19
CA ASN A 67 -2.19 -9.89 -13.11
C ASN A 67 -3.63 -9.38 -12.85
N ASP A 68 -3.92 -8.90 -11.64
CA ASP A 68 -5.22 -8.34 -11.24
C ASP A 68 -5.24 -6.82 -11.45
N LEU A 69 -5.30 -6.40 -12.71
CA LEU A 69 -5.46 -4.98 -13.07
C LEU A 69 -6.91 -4.54 -12.85
N THR A 70 -7.13 -3.59 -11.93
CA THR A 70 -8.45 -2.98 -11.74
C THR A 70 -8.64 -1.79 -12.68
N SER A 71 -9.83 -1.63 -13.25
CA SER A 71 -10.20 -0.47 -14.08
C SER A 71 -10.96 0.61 -13.32
N PHE A 72 -11.18 0.41 -12.02
CA PHE A 72 -12.03 1.27 -11.20
C PHE A 72 -11.26 2.38 -10.50
N GLU A 73 -10.05 2.09 -10.01
CA GLU A 73 -9.23 3.05 -9.28
C GLU A 73 -7.73 2.87 -9.53
N LEU A 74 -6.96 3.92 -9.26
CA LEU A 74 -5.50 3.83 -9.20
C LEU A 74 -5.10 3.09 -7.92
N SER A 75 -4.31 2.04 -8.06
CA SER A 75 -3.79 1.23 -6.95
C SER A 75 -2.31 0.89 -7.14
N GLY A 76 -1.66 0.45 -6.06
CA GLY A 76 -0.29 -0.06 -6.10
C GLY A 76 0.73 1.01 -6.53
N GLY A 77 1.69 0.62 -7.35
CA GLY A 77 2.73 1.51 -7.88
C GLY A 77 2.20 2.74 -8.62
N ALA A 78 1.13 2.56 -9.41
CA ALA A 78 0.55 3.66 -10.18
C ALA A 78 -0.03 4.75 -9.25
N ARG A 79 -0.66 4.36 -8.14
CA ARG A 79 -1.18 5.29 -7.14
C ARG A 79 -0.05 6.05 -6.44
N ILE A 80 1.02 5.35 -6.06
CA ILE A 80 2.21 5.97 -5.45
C ILE A 80 2.83 7.00 -6.42
N SER A 81 2.97 6.64 -7.70
CA SER A 81 3.48 7.54 -8.73
C SER A 81 2.61 8.79 -8.88
N PHE A 82 1.28 8.63 -8.89
CA PHE A 82 0.34 9.75 -8.93
C PHE A 82 0.48 10.67 -7.71
N VAL A 83 0.66 10.12 -6.50
CA VAL A 83 0.89 10.92 -5.29
C VAL A 83 2.13 11.79 -5.44
N PHE A 84 3.25 11.25 -5.95
CA PHE A 84 4.48 12.03 -6.12
C PHE A 84 4.37 13.07 -7.26
N HIS A 85 3.92 12.65 -8.43
CA HIS A 85 4.05 13.47 -9.64
C HIS A 85 2.89 14.45 -9.85
N GLU A 86 1.70 14.11 -9.34
CA GLU A 86 0.53 14.98 -9.44
C GLU A 86 0.28 15.68 -8.12
N LEU A 87 0.01 14.95 -7.04
CA LEU A 87 -0.46 15.57 -5.80
C LEU A 87 0.63 16.38 -5.09
N TYR A 88 1.81 15.79 -4.89
CA TYR A 88 2.91 16.48 -4.21
C TYR A 88 3.48 17.60 -5.07
N SER A 89 3.71 17.36 -6.35
CA SER A 89 4.13 18.39 -7.32
C SER A 89 3.19 19.60 -7.34
N ASN A 90 1.87 19.36 -7.40
CA ASN A 90 0.88 20.44 -7.36
C ASN A 90 0.82 21.10 -5.98
N GLY A 91 0.96 20.33 -4.90
CA GLY A 91 1.05 20.85 -3.54
C GLY A 91 2.21 21.84 -3.38
N VAL A 92 3.41 21.48 -3.85
CA VAL A 92 4.59 22.36 -3.84
C VAL A 92 4.38 23.58 -4.73
N LYS A 93 3.87 23.41 -5.96
CA LYS A 93 3.61 24.52 -6.88
C LYS A 93 2.54 25.50 -6.38
N SER A 94 1.61 25.03 -5.57
CA SER A 94 0.57 25.88 -4.95
C SER A 94 1.10 26.77 -3.83
N VAL A 95 2.31 26.50 -3.32
CA VAL A 95 2.96 27.36 -2.32
C VAL A 95 3.47 28.62 -3.03
N ASP A 96 2.66 29.67 -3.02
CA ASP A 96 3.10 30.99 -3.47
C ASP A 96 4.22 31.50 -2.55
N PRO A 97 5.45 31.74 -3.06
CA PRO A 97 6.58 32.18 -2.25
C PRO A 97 6.42 33.58 -1.65
N LEU A 98 5.53 34.43 -2.20
CA LEU A 98 5.37 35.83 -1.82
C LEU A 98 4.08 36.13 -1.05
N ASP A 99 3.08 35.25 -1.09
CA ASP A 99 1.77 35.46 -0.42
C ASP A 99 1.89 35.78 1.09
N GLN A 100 2.88 35.20 1.77
CA GLN A 100 3.11 35.41 3.20
C GLN A 100 4.28 36.37 3.50
N ILE A 101 4.85 37.03 2.49
CA ILE A 101 5.94 37.99 2.66
C ILE A 101 5.42 39.38 2.32
N LYS A 102 5.15 40.20 3.34
CA LYS A 102 4.75 41.60 3.15
C LYS A 102 5.97 42.51 3.20
N ASP A 103 5.92 43.62 2.45
CA ASP A 103 6.98 44.64 2.45
C ASP A 103 7.29 45.17 3.86
N ILE A 104 6.27 45.27 4.72
CA ILE A 104 6.44 45.69 6.11
C ILE A 104 7.28 44.68 6.91
N ASP A 105 7.12 43.38 6.64
CA ASP A 105 7.85 42.31 7.31
C ASP A 105 9.30 42.26 6.81
N ILE A 106 9.51 42.40 5.49
CA ILE A 106 10.85 42.51 4.91
C ILE A 106 11.59 43.69 5.53
N ARG A 107 10.96 44.88 5.55
CA ARG A 107 11.54 46.10 6.13
C ARG A 107 11.89 45.90 7.60
N THR A 108 10.96 45.34 8.38
CA THR A 108 11.18 45.07 9.81
C THR A 108 12.35 44.11 10.03
N ILE A 109 12.42 43.01 9.27
CA ILE A 109 13.51 42.04 9.36
C ILE A 109 14.86 42.68 8.98
N LEU A 110 14.88 43.53 7.94
CA LEU A 110 16.07 44.26 7.53
C LEU A 110 16.60 45.17 8.64
N TYR A 111 15.75 46.03 9.22
CA TYR A 111 16.16 46.92 10.31
C TYR A 111 16.65 46.13 11.53
N ASN A 112 15.92 45.08 11.91
CA ASN A 112 16.31 44.25 13.05
C ASN A 112 17.63 43.49 12.80
N SER A 113 17.92 43.13 11.55
CA SER A 113 19.17 42.46 11.18
C SER A 113 20.40 43.36 11.27
N SER A 114 20.23 44.69 11.13
CA SER A 114 21.30 45.68 11.23
C SER A 114 21.69 46.01 12.69
N GLY A 115 20.85 45.66 13.67
CA GLY A 115 21.12 45.90 15.08
C GLY A 115 21.16 47.40 15.44
N SER A 116 21.98 47.77 16.42
CA SER A 116 22.05 49.14 16.95
C SER A 116 22.89 50.11 16.12
N SER A 117 23.54 49.64 15.05
CA SER A 117 24.46 50.45 14.24
C SER A 117 23.88 50.70 12.84
N PRO A 118 24.03 51.91 12.27
CA PRO A 118 23.64 52.17 10.90
C PRO A 118 24.42 51.25 9.94
N ALA A 119 23.71 50.48 9.12
CA ALA A 119 24.32 49.61 8.12
C ALA A 119 24.31 50.29 6.74
N LEU A 120 25.47 50.37 6.09
CA LEU A 120 25.61 50.82 4.69
C LEU A 120 25.13 49.76 3.68
N PHE A 121 25.15 48.49 4.09
CA PHE A 121 24.73 47.35 3.29
C PHE A 121 23.71 46.50 4.05
N VAL A 122 22.84 45.82 3.30
CA VAL A 122 21.86 44.88 3.86
C VAL A 122 22.57 43.63 4.39
N ALA A 123 22.23 43.19 5.61
CA ALA A 123 22.75 41.96 6.17
C ALA A 123 22.14 40.73 5.48
N THR A 124 22.97 39.73 5.17
CA THR A 124 22.53 38.46 4.56
C THR A 124 21.63 37.64 5.48
N THR A 125 21.71 37.85 6.79
CA THR A 125 20.90 37.18 7.81
C THR A 125 19.41 37.46 7.66
N ALA A 126 19.03 38.66 7.22
CA ALA A 126 17.63 38.99 6.92
C ALA A 126 17.06 38.10 5.81
N PHE A 127 17.83 37.91 4.74
CA PHE A 127 17.47 37.03 3.64
C PHE A 127 17.37 35.57 4.10
N GLU A 128 18.33 35.09 4.89
CA GLU A 128 18.27 33.73 5.44
C GLU A 128 17.01 33.46 6.26
N VAL A 129 16.59 34.41 7.10
CA VAL A 129 15.37 34.26 7.92
C VAL A 129 14.14 34.13 7.01
N ILE A 130 14.06 34.95 5.97
CA ILE A 130 12.94 34.91 5.02
C ILE A 130 12.93 33.58 4.26
N ILE A 131 14.07 33.13 3.74
CA ILE A 131 14.19 31.86 3.02
C ILE A 131 13.88 30.66 3.92
N LYS A 132 14.38 30.64 5.16
CA LYS A 132 14.07 29.56 6.12
C LYS A 132 12.57 29.44 6.39
N LYS A 133 11.86 30.57 6.47
CA LYS A 133 10.38 30.57 6.59
C LYS A 133 9.71 29.97 5.35
N GLN A 134 10.21 30.28 4.14
CA GLN A 134 9.66 29.70 2.91
C GLN A 134 9.94 28.20 2.77
N ILE A 135 11.16 27.75 3.10
CA ILE A 135 11.51 26.31 3.10
C ILE A 135 10.60 25.55 4.05
N LYS A 136 10.34 26.09 5.25
CA LYS A 136 9.45 25.44 6.22
C LYS A 136 8.02 25.21 5.68
N ARG A 137 7.54 26.05 4.77
CA ARG A 137 6.20 25.87 4.18
C ARG A 137 6.11 24.64 3.26
N LEU A 138 7.25 24.13 2.78
CA LEU A 138 7.29 22.89 2.00
C LEU A 138 7.13 21.64 2.88
N GLU A 139 7.22 21.77 4.20
CA GLU A 139 7.07 20.67 5.15
C GLU A 139 5.67 20.05 5.09
N GLU A 140 4.61 20.88 5.12
CA GLU A 140 3.23 20.41 5.11
C GLU A 140 2.86 19.57 3.87
N PRO A 141 3.11 20.02 2.62
CA PRO A 141 2.84 19.18 1.45
C PRO A 141 3.69 17.91 1.43
N SER A 142 4.91 17.95 1.98
CA SER A 142 5.78 16.77 2.08
C SER A 142 5.23 15.73 3.06
N ILE A 143 4.77 16.16 4.23
CA ILE A 143 4.13 15.28 5.22
C ILE A 143 2.87 14.65 4.63
N LYS A 144 2.03 15.44 3.93
CA LYS A 144 0.84 14.91 3.24
C LYS A 144 1.22 13.85 2.21
N CYS A 145 2.25 14.09 1.40
CA CYS A 145 2.76 13.10 0.44
C CYS A 145 3.15 11.80 1.14
N ILE A 146 3.93 11.87 2.23
CA ILE A 146 4.36 10.68 2.98
C ILE A 146 3.17 9.89 3.52
N ASN A 147 2.19 10.57 4.12
CA ASN A 147 0.99 9.93 4.66
C ASN A 147 0.20 9.22 3.55
N MET A 148 0.02 9.86 2.40
CA MET A 148 -0.72 9.25 1.28
C MET A 148 0.00 8.02 0.70
N VAL A 149 1.34 8.03 0.65
CA VAL A 149 2.13 6.85 0.25
C VAL A 149 2.00 5.76 1.32
N TYR A 150 2.10 6.11 2.59
CA TYR A 150 1.93 5.17 3.70
C TYR A 150 0.57 4.47 3.65
N ASP A 151 -0.52 5.23 3.48
CA ASP A 151 -1.87 4.69 3.38
C ASP A 151 -2.01 3.68 2.23
N GLU A 152 -1.35 3.95 1.09
CA GLU A 152 -1.36 3.02 -0.03
C GLU A 152 -0.54 1.75 0.26
N LEU A 153 0.61 1.86 0.92
CA LEU A 153 1.39 0.69 1.35
C LEU A 153 0.61 -0.19 2.33
N VAL A 154 -0.09 0.42 3.30
CA VAL A 154 -0.97 -0.28 4.24
C VAL A 154 -2.15 -0.94 3.52
N ARG A 155 -2.70 -0.28 2.50
CA ARG A 155 -3.76 -0.86 1.66
C ARG A 155 -3.26 -2.11 0.93
N ILE A 156 -2.09 -2.05 0.30
CA ILE A 156 -1.46 -3.20 -0.39
C ILE A 156 -1.25 -4.35 0.61
N LEU A 157 -0.66 -4.07 1.77
CA LEU A 157 -0.47 -5.04 2.85
C LEU A 157 -1.80 -5.71 3.23
N SER A 158 -2.83 -4.91 3.50
CA SER A 158 -4.15 -5.40 3.91
C SER A 158 -4.82 -6.28 2.86
N GLN A 159 -4.67 -5.93 1.57
CA GLN A 159 -5.18 -6.72 0.45
C GLN A 159 -4.50 -8.10 0.39
N LEU A 160 -3.16 -8.14 0.50
CA LEU A 160 -2.41 -9.40 0.51
C LEU A 160 -2.77 -10.27 1.73
N LEU A 161 -2.91 -9.66 2.91
CA LEU A 161 -3.30 -10.36 4.14
C LEU A 161 -4.75 -10.89 4.14
N ASN A 162 -5.57 -10.53 3.15
CA ASN A 162 -6.92 -11.05 2.97
C ASN A 162 -7.01 -12.28 2.06
N LYS A 163 -5.88 -12.71 1.47
CA LYS A 163 -5.81 -13.95 0.70
C LYS A 163 -6.12 -15.18 1.55
N GLN A 164 -6.62 -16.23 0.89
CA GLN A 164 -7.18 -17.43 1.54
C GLN A 164 -6.19 -18.12 2.48
N PHE A 165 -4.90 -18.15 2.15
CA PHE A 165 -3.89 -18.79 2.99
C PHE A 165 -3.72 -18.11 4.36
N PHE A 166 -3.82 -16.78 4.45
CA PHE A 166 -3.79 -16.06 5.73
C PHE A 166 -5.06 -16.26 6.55
N LYS A 167 -6.19 -16.60 5.92
CA LYS A 167 -7.40 -17.02 6.65
C LYS A 167 -7.21 -18.37 7.33
N ARG A 168 -6.41 -19.26 6.73
CA ARG A 168 -6.05 -20.57 7.31
C ARG A 168 -5.11 -20.44 8.51
N PHE A 169 -4.22 -19.44 8.50
CA PHE A 169 -3.23 -19.20 9.56
C PHE A 169 -3.39 -17.80 10.21
N PRO A 170 -4.42 -17.58 11.05
CA PRO A 170 -4.74 -16.26 11.59
C PRO A 170 -3.64 -15.69 12.50
N ALA A 171 -2.95 -16.53 13.28
CA ALA A 171 -1.81 -16.09 14.10
C ALA A 171 -0.62 -15.64 13.23
N LEU A 172 -0.41 -16.29 12.07
CA LEU A 172 0.62 -15.88 11.11
C LEU A 172 0.25 -14.55 10.47
N LYS A 173 -1.03 -14.36 10.09
CA LYS A 173 -1.55 -13.08 9.57
C LYS A 173 -1.29 -11.93 10.54
N GLU A 174 -1.60 -12.12 11.82
CA GLU A 174 -1.40 -11.09 12.85
C GLU A 174 0.09 -10.77 13.03
N ARG A 175 0.96 -11.80 13.00
CA ARG A 175 2.41 -11.59 13.04
C ARG A 175 2.95 -10.85 11.82
N PHE A 176 2.46 -11.14 10.62
CA PHE A 176 2.83 -10.38 9.42
C PHE A 176 2.41 -8.92 9.55
N TYR A 177 1.17 -8.66 9.99
CA TYR A 177 0.67 -7.30 10.17
C TYR A 177 1.45 -6.48 11.20
N GLN A 178 1.98 -7.12 12.24
CA GLN A 178 2.79 -6.44 13.26
C GLN A 178 4.23 -6.16 12.82
N VAL A 179 4.78 -6.97 11.92
CA VAL A 179 6.19 -6.89 11.50
C VAL A 179 6.38 -5.95 10.31
N VAL A 180 5.41 -5.88 9.41
CA VAL A 180 5.42 -5.04 8.20
C VAL A 180 4.81 -3.68 8.50
#